data_AF-A0A972QHV1-F1
#
_entry.id   AF-A0A972QHV1-F1
#
_cell.length_a   1.000
_cell.length_b   1.000
_cell.length_c   1.000
_cell.angle_alpha   90.00
_cell.angle_beta   90.00
_cell.angle_gamma   90.00
#
_symmetry.space_group_name_H-M   'P 1'
#
loop_
_entity.id
_entity.type
_entity.pdbx_description
1 polymer ?
#
loop_
_entity_poly.entity_id
_entity_poly.type
_entity_poly.pdbx_seq_one_letter_code
_entity_poly.pdbx_strand_id
1 'polypeptide(L)' 'MLKRKFFFNKKVLLANKIKGSPKKLILEYLRKFSEKELKLLGDRVKPFLFKEDDIELILKAPLYAEKFLKEYK' A
#
# COMPACT_ATOMS: atom_id res chain seq x y z
N MET A 1 3.02 -16.76 15.01
CA MET A 1 2.33 -15.61 14.36
C MET A 1 3.34 -14.52 14.06
N LEU A 2 3.39 -14.06 12.80
CA LEU A 2 4.36 -13.10 12.22
C LEU A 2 4.38 -11.74 12.97
N LYS A 3 5.09 -11.66 14.10
CA LYS A 3 5.35 -10.40 14.84
C LYS A 3 6.59 -9.65 14.32
N ARG A 4 7.18 -10.05 13.19
CA ARG A 4 8.28 -9.30 12.58
C ARG A 4 7.70 -8.13 11.81
N LYS A 5 7.79 -6.94 12.40
CA LYS A 5 7.64 -5.69 11.64
C LYS A 5 8.68 -5.71 10.52
N PHE A 6 8.22 -5.65 9.28
CA PHE A 6 9.09 -5.52 8.13
C PHE A 6 9.61 -4.08 8.13
N PHE A 7 10.92 -3.86 8.17
CA PHE A 7 11.46 -2.50 8.15
C PHE A 7 11.66 -2.03 6.71
N PHE A 8 11.59 -0.73 6.47
CA PHE A 8 12.05 -0.16 5.21
C PHE A 8 13.56 -0.39 5.07
N ASN A 9 13.95 -1.28 4.18
CA ASN A 9 15.35 -1.61 3.97
C ASN A 9 16.06 -0.49 3.19
N LYS A 10 16.82 0.33 3.90
CA LYS A 10 17.58 1.45 3.33
C LYS A 10 18.53 1.02 2.21
N LYS A 11 19.16 -0.16 2.31
CA LYS A 11 20.07 -0.66 1.26
C LYS A 11 19.32 -0.92 -0.05
N VAL A 12 18.14 -1.54 0.03
CA VAL A 12 17.29 -1.82 -1.13
C VAL A 12 16.78 -0.52 -1.75
N LEU A 13 16.35 0.44 -0.93
CA LEU A 13 15.89 1.75 -1.42
C LEU A 13 17.00 2.51 -2.16
N LEU A 14 18.21 2.53 -1.59
CA LEU A 14 19.38 3.15 -2.22
C LEU A 14 19.77 2.47 -3.54
N ALA A 15 19.78 1.13 -3.56
CA ALA A 15 20.07 0.36 -4.77
C ALA A 15 19.08 0.67 -5.91
N ASN A 16 17.81 0.95 -5.58
CA ASN A 16 16.77 1.32 -6.55
C ASN A 16 16.66 2.84 -6.79
N LYS A 17 17.62 3.64 -6.30
CA LYS A 17 17.63 5.11 -6.42
C LYS A 17 16.39 5.81 -5.83
N ILE A 18 15.71 5.16 -4.88
CA ILE A 18 14.53 5.71 -4.21
C ILE A 18 15.01 6.70 -3.15
N LYS A 19 14.81 7.99 -3.40
CA LYS A 19 15.19 9.09 -2.50
C LYS A 19 13.97 9.64 -1.75
N GLY A 20 14.12 9.90 -0.44
CA GLY A 20 13.07 10.49 0.39
C GLY A 20 12.50 9.54 1.44
N SER A 21 11.45 10.00 2.13
CA SER A 21 10.74 9.17 3.12
C SER A 21 9.88 8.12 2.40
N PRO A 22 10.12 6.81 2.61
CA PRO A 22 9.34 5.74 1.95
C PRO A 22 7.84 5.89 2.20
N LYS A 23 7.46 6.31 3.41
CA LYS A 23 6.07 6.55 3.77
C LYS A 23 5.43 7.64 2.90
N LYS A 24 6.14 8.75 2.69
CA LYS A 24 5.64 9.86 1.86
C LYS A 24 5.48 9.42 0.40
N LEU A 25 6.48 8.71 -0.13
CA LEU A 25 6.45 8.20 -1.50
C LEU A 25 5.29 7.24 -1.74
N ILE A 26 5.01 6.33 -0.80
CA ILE A 26 3.88 5.41 -0.89
C ILE A 26 2.55 6.17 -0.84
N LEU A 27 2.41 7.16 0.06
CA LEU A 27 1.21 7.99 0.14
C LEU A 27 0.96 8.79 -1.15
N GLU A 28 2.01 9.43 -1.68
CA GLU A 28 1.91 10.16 -2.94
C GLU A 28 1.55 9.25 -4.10
N TYR A 29 2.11 8.04 -4.14
CA TYR A 29 1.76 7.05 -5.15
C TYR A 29 0.29 6.63 -5.06
N LEU A 30 -0.19 6.30 -3.86
CA LEU A 30 -1.58 5.88 -3.66
C LEU A 30 -2.59 7.00 -3.95
N ARG A 31 -2.24 8.26 -3.67
CA ARG A 31 -3.08 9.43 -4.00
C ARG A 31 -3.23 9.69 -5.49
N LYS A 32 -2.38 9.11 -6.35
CA LYS A 32 -2.49 9.25 -7.81
C LYS A 32 -3.57 8.36 -8.43
N PHE A 33 -4.02 7.33 -7.72
CA PHE A 33 -5.05 6.46 -8.25
C PHE A 33 -6.41 7.15 -8.22
N SER A 34 -7.08 7.12 -9.36
CA SER A 34 -8.50 7.45 -9.45
C SER A 34 -9.35 6.31 -8.87
N GLU A 35 -10.56 6.65 -8.44
CA GLU A 35 -11.54 5.67 -7.94
C GLU A 35 -11.82 4.56 -8.98
N LYS A 36 -11.84 4.92 -10.26
CA LYS A 36 -12.03 3.98 -11.38
C LYS A 36 -10.88 2.96 -11.48
N GLU A 37 -9.64 3.41 -11.31
CA GLU A 37 -8.48 2.52 -11.32
C GLU A 37 -8.46 1.60 -10.10
N LEU A 38 -8.80 2.12 -8.91
CA LEU A 38 -8.90 1.31 -7.70
C LEU A 38 -9.98 0.24 -7.83
N LYS A 39 -11.13 0.59 -8.41
CA LYS A 39 -12.22 -0.37 -8.68
C LYS A 39 -11.77 -1.47 -9.64
N LEU A 40 -11.12 -1.10 -10.72
CA LEU A 40 -10.58 -2.05 -11.69
C LEU A 40 -9.49 -2.95 -11.10
N LEU A 41 -8.65 -2.41 -10.21
CA LEU A 41 -7.68 -3.20 -9.46
C LEU A 41 -8.38 -4.19 -8.52
N GLY A 42 -9.39 -3.72 -7.78
CA GLY A 42 -10.22 -4.53 -6.89
C GLY A 42 -10.92 -5.68 -7.63
N ASP A 43 -11.51 -5.42 -8.80
CA ASP A 43 -12.16 -6.45 -9.61
C ASP A 43 -11.17 -7.49 -10.16
N ARG A 44 -9.94 -7.07 -10.49
CA ARG A 44 -8.88 -7.99 -10.96
C ARG A 44 -8.36 -8.91 -9.87
N VAL A 45 -8.24 -8.40 -8.65
CA VAL A 45 -7.70 -9.16 -7.51
C VAL A 45 -8.78 -9.89 -6.73
N LYS A 46 -10.05 -9.50 -6.87
CA LYS A 46 -11.23 -10.17 -6.28
C LYS A 46 -11.22 -11.70 -6.41
N PRO A 47 -10.85 -12.31 -7.56
CA PRO A 47 -10.77 -13.78 -7.68
C PRO A 47 -9.71 -14.44 -6.79
N PHE A 48 -8.72 -13.66 -6.33
CA PHE A 48 -7.59 -14.13 -5.52
C PHE A 48 -7.72 -13.72 -4.05
N LEU A 49 -8.71 -12.90 -3.71
CA LEU A 49 -8.96 -12.46 -2.34
C LEU A 49 -9.90 -13.44 -1.64
N PHE A 50 -9.60 -13.71 -0.37
CA PHE A 50 -10.33 -14.70 0.41
C PHE A 50 -11.62 -14.15 1.03
N LYS A 51 -11.75 -12.81 1.12
CA LYS A 51 -12.90 -12.12 1.73
C LYS A 51 -13.24 -10.84 0.97
N GLU A 52 -14.52 -10.45 1.01
CA GLU A 52 -14.99 -9.17 0.42
C GLU A 52 -14.39 -7.95 1.13
N ASP A 53 -14.14 -8.04 2.44
CA ASP A 53 -13.48 -7.01 3.24
C ASP A 53 -12.07 -6.66 2.70
N ASP A 54 -11.38 -7.63 2.08
CA ASP A 54 -10.06 -7.39 1.50
C ASP A 54 -10.14 -6.50 0.24
N ILE A 55 -11.27 -6.51 -0.46
CA ILE A 55 -11.53 -5.65 -1.61
C ILE A 55 -11.74 -4.21 -1.14
N GLU A 56 -12.43 -4.01 -0.02
CA GLU A 56 -12.65 -2.69 0.56
C GLU A 56 -11.33 -1.98 0.89
N LEU A 57 -10.32 -2.71 1.36
CA LEU A 57 -8.97 -2.18 1.60
C LEU A 57 -8.34 -1.60 0.34
N ILE A 58 -8.64 -2.16 -0.82
CA ILE A 58 -8.12 -1.72 -2.11
C ILE A 58 -8.88 -0.50 -2.60
N LEU A 59 -10.22 -0.56 -2.55
CA LEU A 59 -11.08 0.56 -2.96
C LEU A 59 -10.81 1.83 -2.15
N LYS A 60 -10.52 1.66 -0.86
CA LYS A 60 -10.23 2.76 0.08
C LYS A 60 -8.74 2.88 0.40
N ALA A 61 -7.87 2.33 -0.44
CA ALA A 61 -6.43 2.32 -0.19
C ALA A 61 -5.84 3.72 0.14
N PRO A 62 -6.19 4.81 -0.56
CA PRO A 62 -5.68 6.14 -0.23
C PRO A 62 -6.09 6.63 1.17
N LEU A 63 -7.26 6.21 1.66
CA LEU A 63 -7.79 6.59 2.98
C LEU A 63 -7.12 5.80 4.10
N TYR A 64 -6.92 4.49 3.90
CA TYR A 64 -6.34 3.62 4.92
C TYR A 64 -4.81 3.65 4.96
N ALA A 65 -4.16 4.03 3.86
CA ALA A 65 -2.71 4.03 3.73
C ALA A 65 -2.00 4.82 4.83
N GLU A 66 -2.53 5.99 5.19
CA GLU A 66 -1.91 6.84 6.21
C GLU A 66 -1.97 6.17 7.59
N LYS A 67 -3.10 5.54 7.93
CA LYS A 67 -3.26 4.78 9.16
C LYS A 67 -2.27 3.60 9.22
N PHE A 68 -2.18 2.80 8.16
CA PHE A 68 -1.26 1.66 8.12
C PHE A 68 0.22 2.08 8.16
N LEU A 69 0.58 3.14 7.44
CA LEU A 69 1.97 3.63 7.43
C LEU A 69 2.37 4.30 8.74
N LYS A 70 1.43 4.82 9.53
CA LYS A 70 1.70 5.37 10.86
C LYS A 70 2.18 4.30 11.84
N GLU A 71 1.60 3.10 11.77
CA GLU A 71 1.93 1.98 12.65
C GLU A 71 3.23 1.25 12.27
N TYR A 72 3.70 1.49 11.04
CA TYR A 72 4.92 0.92 10.48
C TYR A 72 6.16 1.68 10.98
N LYS A 73 7.19 0.97 11.47
CA LYS A 73 8.46 1.57 11.94
C LYS A 73 9.57 1.31 10.94
#